data_AF-A0A821REQ5-F1
#
_entry.id   AF-A0A821REQ5-F1
#
_cell.length_a   1.000
_cell.length_b   1.000
_cell.length_c   1.000
_cell.angle_alpha   90.00
_cell.angle_beta   90.00
_cell.angle_gamma   90.00
#
_symmetry.space_group_name_H-M   'P 1'
#
loop_
_entity.id
_entity.type
_entity.pdbx_description
1 polymer ?
#
loop_
_entity_poly.entity_id
_entity_poly.type
_entity_poly.pdbx_seq_one_letter_code
_entity_poly.pdbx_strand_id
1 'polypeptide(L)'
;MIAYGDLGLSPVEPGAKSTIDRVTARVASKNITCLLHIGDISYARGVGAQWDAFMTQIQPIAAYVPYMVGIGNHEYDHKTGGDKDPSGALGPGGFQPEWGDYGTDSGGECAVPMVHRFHSPSNGNSLFWYSFDVGPVHIVYYSTEHDFRHTSPQYVWLENDLRS
;
A
#
# COMPACT_ATOMS: atom_id res chain seq x y z
N MET A 1 2.54 -15.48 -9.09
CA MET A 1 2.36 -14.14 -8.47
C MET A 1 3.56 -13.28 -8.83
N ILE A 2 3.41 -11.96 -8.86
CA ILE A 2 4.53 -11.01 -8.94
C ILE A 2 4.43 -10.08 -7.73
N ALA A 3 5.57 -9.73 -7.12
CA ALA A 3 5.65 -8.75 -6.04
C ALA A 3 6.71 -7.69 -6.35
N TYR A 4 6.40 -6.42 -6.04
CA TYR A 4 7.34 -5.29 -6.07
C TYR A 4 6.82 -4.16 -5.17
N GLY A 5 7.70 -3.26 -4.74
CA GLY A 5 7.36 -1.96 -4.13
C GLY A 5 7.86 -0.83 -5.01
N ASP A 6 7.60 0.41 -4.59
CA ASP A 6 8.35 1.59 -5.03
C ASP A 6 8.25 1.85 -6.54
N LEU A 7 7.07 1.60 -7.13
CA LEU A 7 6.93 1.67 -8.58
C LEU A 7 6.97 3.10 -9.10
N GLY A 8 6.15 3.96 -8.51
CA GLY A 8 5.88 5.30 -9.00
C GLY A 8 5.24 5.37 -10.39
N LEU A 9 5.33 6.55 -10.99
CA LEU A 9 4.71 6.95 -12.23
C LEU A 9 5.77 7.22 -13.31
N SER A 10 5.68 6.56 -14.45
CA SER A 10 6.48 6.91 -15.62
C SER A 10 5.95 8.22 -16.26
N PRO A 11 6.82 9.15 -16.71
CA PRO A 11 8.29 9.08 -16.70
C PRO A 11 8.96 9.73 -15.49
N VAL A 12 8.21 10.04 -14.42
CA VAL A 12 8.72 10.69 -13.20
C VAL A 12 9.74 9.78 -12.51
N GLU A 13 9.36 8.54 -12.22
CA GLU A 13 10.25 7.50 -11.71
C GLU A 13 10.86 6.71 -12.88
N PRO A 14 12.20 6.75 -13.10
CA PRO A 14 12.82 6.15 -14.28
C PRO A 14 12.62 4.64 -14.41
N GLY A 15 12.48 3.95 -13.27
CA GLY A 15 12.28 2.50 -13.21
C GLY A 15 10.87 2.07 -13.62
N ALA A 16 9.87 2.93 -13.42
CA ALA A 16 8.45 2.61 -13.52
C ALA A 16 8.09 2.00 -14.89
N LYS A 17 8.56 2.64 -15.97
CA LYS A 17 8.25 2.20 -17.34
C LYS A 17 8.69 0.77 -17.57
N SER A 18 9.94 0.45 -17.22
CA SER A 18 10.51 -0.88 -17.50
C SER A 18 9.80 -1.98 -16.71
N THR A 19 9.37 -1.68 -15.48
CA THR A 19 8.61 -2.60 -14.65
C THR A 19 7.20 -2.81 -15.20
N ILE A 20 6.47 -1.73 -15.53
CA ILE A 20 5.13 -1.82 -16.13
C ILE A 20 5.14 -2.59 -17.44
N ASP A 21 6.09 -2.33 -18.35
CA ASP A 21 6.19 -3.05 -19.63
C ASP A 21 6.35 -4.57 -19.40
N ARG A 22 7.24 -4.96 -18.47
CA ARG A 22 7.51 -6.38 -18.16
C ARG A 22 6.33 -7.04 -17.47
N VAL A 23 5.70 -6.38 -16.50
CA VAL A 23 4.55 -6.92 -15.77
C VAL A 23 3.36 -7.07 -16.72
N THR A 24 3.08 -6.07 -17.54
CA THR A 24 2.00 -6.13 -18.55
C THR A 24 2.20 -7.30 -19.51
N ALA A 25 3.42 -7.53 -20.00
CA ALA A 25 3.73 -8.68 -20.86
C ALA A 25 3.46 -10.03 -20.18
N ARG A 26 3.73 -10.14 -18.87
CA ARG A 26 3.48 -11.35 -18.08
C ARG A 26 2.01 -11.57 -17.75
N VAL A 27 1.24 -10.48 -17.56
CA VAL A 27 -0.23 -10.54 -17.43
C VAL A 27 -0.84 -11.00 -18.76
N ALA A 28 -0.38 -10.44 -19.88
CA ALA A 28 -0.85 -10.80 -21.22
C ALA A 28 -0.60 -12.28 -21.56
N SER A 29 0.50 -12.87 -21.07
CA SER A 29 0.77 -14.31 -21.22
C SER A 29 -0.02 -15.21 -20.25
N LYS A 30 -0.92 -14.64 -19.44
CA LYS A 30 -1.75 -15.33 -18.43
C LYS A 30 -0.94 -16.13 -17.40
N ASN A 31 0.31 -15.75 -17.17
CA ASN A 31 1.22 -16.49 -16.29
C ASN A 31 1.27 -15.88 -14.86
N ILE A 32 0.20 -15.21 -14.43
CA ILE A 32 0.13 -14.54 -13.12
C ILE A 32 -1.29 -14.68 -12.56
N THR A 33 -1.36 -15.08 -11.28
CA THR A 33 -2.62 -15.18 -10.52
C THR A 33 -3.02 -13.85 -9.85
N CYS A 34 -2.05 -13.14 -9.29
CA CYS A 34 -2.22 -11.81 -8.67
C CYS A 34 -0.89 -11.05 -8.66
N LEU A 35 -0.98 -9.75 -8.42
CA LEU A 35 0.13 -8.83 -8.23
C LEU A 35 0.10 -8.25 -6.81
N LEU A 36 1.26 -8.19 -6.18
CA LEU A 36 1.47 -7.60 -4.85
C LEU A 36 2.31 -6.32 -4.99
N HIS A 37 1.73 -5.16 -4.75
CA HIS A 37 2.43 -3.88 -4.67
C HIS A 37 2.64 -3.52 -3.20
N ILE A 38 3.87 -3.61 -2.71
CA ILE A 38 4.19 -3.60 -1.27
C ILE A 38 4.65 -2.22 -0.77
N GLY A 39 3.80 -1.21 -0.95
CA GLY A 39 4.07 0.16 -0.52
C GLY A 39 4.69 1.04 -1.60
N ASP A 40 4.66 2.34 -1.37
CA ASP A 40 5.21 3.40 -2.22
C ASP A 40 4.67 3.33 -3.65
N ILE A 41 3.39 3.66 -3.75
CA ILE A 41 2.55 3.33 -4.90
C ILE A 41 2.85 4.25 -6.08
N SER A 42 2.50 5.53 -5.92
CA SER A 42 2.53 6.50 -7.02
C SER A 42 3.54 7.61 -6.84
N TYR A 43 4.07 7.80 -5.62
CA TYR A 43 4.84 8.98 -5.22
C TYR A 43 4.12 10.31 -5.51
N ALA A 44 2.78 10.32 -5.53
CA ALA A 44 2.00 11.53 -5.76
C ALA A 44 2.26 12.63 -4.73
N ARG A 45 2.42 12.26 -3.44
CA ARG A 45 2.86 13.12 -2.34
C ARG A 45 2.18 14.49 -2.30
N GLY A 46 0.86 14.52 -2.45
CA GLY A 46 0.02 15.72 -2.45
C GLY A 46 -0.32 16.25 -3.85
N VAL A 47 0.30 15.72 -4.90
CA VAL A 47 -0.02 16.05 -6.29
C VAL A 47 -1.08 15.10 -6.83
N GLY A 48 -2.34 15.36 -6.51
CA GLY A 48 -3.47 14.44 -6.78
C GLY A 48 -3.61 13.96 -8.23
N ALA A 49 -3.21 14.76 -9.23
CA ALA A 49 -3.22 14.35 -10.64
C ALA A 49 -2.30 13.16 -10.95
N GLN A 50 -1.24 12.95 -10.15
CA GLN A 50 -0.36 11.79 -10.30
C GLN A 50 -1.05 10.48 -9.94
N TRP A 51 -2.00 10.49 -8.99
CA TRP A 51 -2.80 9.31 -8.70
C TRP A 51 -3.63 8.88 -9.90
N ASP A 52 -4.29 9.81 -10.61
CA ASP A 52 -5.08 9.47 -11.79
C ASP A 52 -4.20 8.95 -12.95
N ALA A 53 -3.02 9.56 -13.11
CA ALA A 53 -2.03 9.09 -14.07
C ALA A 53 -1.51 7.68 -13.71
N PHE A 54 -1.27 7.41 -12.42
CA PHE A 54 -0.86 6.10 -11.94
C PHE A 54 -1.95 5.04 -12.16
N MET A 55 -3.22 5.35 -11.86
CA MET A 55 -4.33 4.43 -12.13
C MET A 55 -4.44 4.10 -13.62
N THR A 56 -4.19 5.09 -14.49
CA THR A 56 -4.12 4.87 -15.95
C THR A 56 -2.94 3.98 -16.32
N GLN A 57 -1.77 4.17 -15.71
CA GLN A 57 -0.58 3.37 -15.96
C GLN A 57 -0.77 1.89 -15.59
N ILE A 58 -1.42 1.59 -14.46
CA ILE A 58 -1.63 0.20 -14.02
C ILE A 58 -2.88 -0.45 -14.63
N GLN A 59 -3.74 0.30 -15.31
CA GLN A 59 -5.01 -0.21 -15.89
C GLN A 59 -4.83 -1.47 -16.76
N PRO A 60 -3.80 -1.59 -17.63
CA PRO A 60 -3.57 -2.81 -18.41
C PRO A 60 -3.23 -4.06 -17.58
N ILE A 61 -2.95 -3.89 -16.29
CA ILE A 61 -2.64 -4.97 -15.34
C ILE A 61 -3.81 -5.18 -14.39
N ALA A 62 -4.20 -4.14 -13.65
CA ALA A 62 -5.20 -4.21 -12.58
C ALA A 62 -6.62 -4.51 -13.08
N ALA A 63 -6.92 -4.26 -14.36
CA ALA A 63 -8.20 -4.64 -14.96
C ALA A 63 -8.31 -6.16 -15.28
N TYR A 64 -7.19 -6.90 -15.24
CA TYR A 64 -7.14 -8.30 -15.67
C TYR A 64 -6.75 -9.28 -14.56
N VAL A 65 -6.01 -8.82 -13.55
CA VAL A 65 -5.63 -9.62 -12.37
C VAL A 65 -5.81 -8.80 -11.09
N PRO A 66 -6.10 -9.44 -9.94
CA PRO A 66 -6.10 -8.75 -8.66
C PRO A 66 -4.77 -8.02 -8.41
N TYR A 67 -4.87 -6.72 -8.14
CA TYR A 67 -3.75 -5.83 -7.84
C TYR A 67 -3.83 -5.45 -6.37
N MET A 68 -3.12 -6.21 -5.54
CA MET A 68 -3.13 -6.07 -4.08
C MET A 68 -2.11 -5.01 -3.68
N VAL A 69 -2.43 -4.17 -2.70
CA VAL A 69 -1.58 -3.05 -2.30
C VAL A 69 -1.37 -3.00 -0.79
N GLY A 70 -0.19 -2.55 -0.38
CA GLY A 70 0.16 -2.22 1.00
C GLY A 70 0.47 -0.74 1.12
N ILE A 71 0.28 -0.19 2.31
CA ILE A 71 0.62 1.20 2.63
C ILE A 71 2.14 1.35 2.78
N GLY A 72 2.73 2.41 2.20
CA GLY A 72 4.11 2.84 2.48
C GLY A 72 4.17 4.24 3.08
N ASN A 73 5.36 4.71 3.43
CA ASN A 73 5.57 6.05 4.00
C ASN A 73 5.15 7.15 3.01
N HIS A 74 5.33 6.96 1.70
CA HIS A 74 4.89 7.94 0.70
C HIS A 74 3.36 8.03 0.53
N GLU A 75 2.61 7.09 1.09
CA GLU A 75 1.16 7.20 1.20
C GLU A 75 0.72 7.71 2.56
N TYR A 76 1.40 7.35 3.66
CA TYR A 76 0.91 7.60 5.01
C TYR A 76 1.60 8.74 5.77
N ASP A 77 2.92 8.86 5.74
CA ASP A 77 3.67 9.65 6.72
C ASP A 77 3.29 11.13 6.75
N HIS A 78 2.95 11.61 7.93
CA HIS A 78 2.56 12.99 8.21
C HIS A 78 2.86 13.31 9.68
N LYS A 79 3.21 14.58 10.00
CA LYS A 79 3.57 14.99 11.38
C LYS A 79 2.46 15.65 12.18
N THR A 80 1.42 16.14 11.51
CA THR A 80 0.34 16.92 12.12
C THR A 80 -1.00 16.46 11.57
N GLY A 81 -2.09 16.67 12.30
CA GLY A 81 -3.41 16.15 11.94
C GLY A 81 -3.78 14.94 12.81
N GLY A 82 -4.33 13.88 12.20
CA GLY A 82 -4.76 12.66 12.90
C GLY A 82 -6.26 12.57 13.14
N ASP A 83 -6.96 13.69 13.33
CA ASP A 83 -8.42 13.70 13.59
C ASP A 83 -9.28 13.07 12.48
N LYS A 84 -8.71 12.98 11.26
CA LYS A 84 -9.32 12.40 10.07
C LYS A 84 -8.48 11.27 9.48
N ASP A 85 -7.54 10.73 10.25
CA ASP A 85 -6.73 9.62 9.79
C ASP A 85 -7.65 8.41 9.52
N PRO A 86 -7.73 7.93 8.26
CA PRO A 86 -8.58 6.80 7.91
C PRO A 86 -8.18 5.49 8.60
N SER A 87 -6.98 5.38 9.17
CA SER A 87 -6.54 4.21 9.94
C SER A 87 -7.01 4.21 11.39
N GLY A 88 -7.38 5.38 11.92
CA GLY A 88 -7.68 5.58 13.33
C GLY A 88 -6.44 5.61 14.23
N ALA A 89 -5.24 5.82 13.70
CA ALA A 89 -4.04 5.98 14.52
C ALA A 89 -4.19 7.17 15.50
N LEU A 90 -3.66 6.99 16.70
CA LEU A 90 -3.80 7.96 17.78
C LEU A 90 -2.71 9.03 17.71
N GLY A 91 -3.09 10.27 17.96
CA GLY A 91 -2.18 11.39 18.09
C GLY A 91 -1.81 12.04 16.75
N PRO A 92 -1.15 13.21 16.80
CA PRO A 92 -0.77 13.94 15.62
C PRO A 92 0.23 13.15 14.79
N GLY A 93 -0.20 12.75 13.59
CA GLY A 93 0.61 11.98 12.66
C GLY A 93 0.84 10.53 13.03
N GLY A 94 0.00 9.96 13.89
CA GLY A 94 -0.04 8.52 14.16
C GLY A 94 1.21 7.97 14.85
N PHE A 95 1.75 6.88 14.31
CA PHE A 95 2.90 6.18 14.88
C PHE A 95 4.22 6.89 14.54
N GLN A 96 4.81 7.58 15.52
CA GLN A 96 6.07 8.31 15.36
C GLN A 96 7.05 8.03 16.50
N PRO A 97 7.65 6.82 16.57
CA PRO A 97 8.73 6.56 17.50
C PRO A 97 9.97 7.40 17.18
N GLU A 98 10.66 7.89 18.21
CA GLU A 98 11.89 8.70 18.05
C GLU A 98 13.05 7.96 17.35
N TRP A 99 13.02 6.63 17.31
CA TRP A 99 14.02 5.79 16.67
C TRP A 99 13.74 5.51 15.19
N GLY A 100 12.58 5.94 14.67
CA GLY A 100 12.20 5.74 13.27
C GLY A 100 12.23 7.05 12.48
N ASP A 101 12.30 6.91 11.16
CA ASP A 101 12.26 8.05 10.22
C ASP A 101 10.84 8.31 9.75
N TYR A 102 9.97 8.68 10.70
CA TYR A 102 8.55 8.97 10.41
C TYR A 102 8.38 10.45 10.10
N GLY A 103 8.15 10.72 8.81
CA GLY A 103 8.38 12.01 8.20
C GLY A 103 7.12 12.74 7.76
N THR A 104 7.27 13.47 6.66
CA THR A 104 6.15 14.10 5.94
C THR A 104 6.10 13.55 4.52
N ASP A 105 6.42 12.27 4.35
CA ASP A 105 6.72 11.71 3.05
C ASP A 105 5.49 11.62 2.15
N SER A 106 4.30 11.50 2.75
CA SER A 106 3.02 11.57 2.02
C SER A 106 2.71 12.95 1.43
N GLY A 107 3.48 14.00 1.76
CA GLY A 107 3.15 15.37 1.34
C GLY A 107 1.80 15.87 1.87
N GLY A 108 1.31 15.28 2.98
CA GLY A 108 0.03 15.62 3.62
C GLY A 108 -1.16 14.79 3.13
N GLU A 109 -0.94 13.75 2.32
CA GLU A 109 -2.01 12.87 1.86
C GLU A 109 -2.61 12.00 2.97
N CYS A 110 -1.81 11.62 3.98
CA CYS A 110 -2.23 10.84 5.14
C CYS A 110 -3.16 9.65 4.78
N ALA A 111 -2.75 8.88 3.76
CA ALA A 111 -3.44 7.75 3.15
C ALA A 111 -4.82 8.00 2.53
N VAL A 112 -5.35 9.23 2.58
CA VAL A 112 -6.70 9.56 2.09
C VAL A 112 -6.88 9.18 0.61
N PRO A 113 -5.97 9.52 -0.31
CA PRO A 113 -6.13 9.11 -1.71
C PRO A 113 -6.11 7.59 -1.89
N MET A 114 -5.28 6.90 -1.11
CA MET A 114 -5.14 5.45 -1.21
C MET A 114 -6.43 4.72 -0.82
N VAL A 115 -7.04 5.08 0.32
CA VAL A 115 -8.29 4.46 0.81
C VAL A 115 -9.51 4.74 -0.08
N HIS A 116 -9.45 5.77 -0.93
CA HIS A 116 -10.51 6.06 -1.91
C HIS A 116 -10.28 5.45 -3.29
N ARG A 117 -9.08 4.93 -3.58
CA ARG A 117 -8.69 4.41 -4.90
C ARG A 117 -8.48 2.91 -4.93
N PHE A 118 -8.16 2.31 -3.79
CA PHE A 118 -7.93 0.87 -3.64
C PHE A 118 -8.91 0.26 -2.63
N HIS A 119 -9.05 -1.06 -2.70
CA HIS A 119 -9.88 -1.85 -1.81
C HIS A 119 -9.08 -3.03 -1.29
N SER A 120 -9.33 -3.44 -0.05
CA SER A 120 -8.80 -4.65 0.56
C SER A 120 -9.92 -5.54 1.11
N PRO A 121 -9.61 -6.81 1.42
CA PRO A 121 -10.46 -7.64 2.26
C PRO A 121 -10.80 -6.97 3.61
N SER A 122 -12.02 -7.20 4.07
CA SER A 122 -12.54 -6.63 5.33
C SER A 122 -12.23 -7.53 6.54
N ASN A 123 -10.99 -8.01 6.66
CA ASN A 123 -10.57 -8.91 7.75
C ASN A 123 -9.48 -8.32 8.67
N GLY A 124 -9.00 -7.10 8.40
CA GLY A 124 -8.07 -6.36 9.26
C GLY A 124 -8.47 -4.88 9.38
N ASN A 125 -7.50 -3.97 9.24
CA ASN A 125 -7.75 -2.53 9.21
C ASN A 125 -7.58 -2.00 7.79
N SER A 126 -8.56 -2.25 6.92
CA SER A 126 -8.58 -1.74 5.54
C SER A 126 -7.26 -2.00 4.80
N LEU A 127 -6.69 -1.00 4.13
CA LEU A 127 -5.43 -1.11 3.36
C LEU A 127 -4.17 -1.07 4.23
N PHE A 128 -4.32 -0.83 5.55
CA PHE A 128 -3.20 -0.70 6.47
C PHE A 128 -2.66 -2.09 6.85
N TRP A 129 -3.53 -3.01 7.23
CA TRP A 129 -3.15 -4.42 7.39
C TRP A 129 -4.34 -5.34 7.15
N TYR A 130 -4.11 -6.40 6.39
CA TYR A 130 -5.13 -7.39 6.00
C TYR A 130 -4.46 -8.66 5.48
N SER A 131 -5.22 -9.74 5.33
CA SER A 131 -4.70 -11.01 4.80
C SER A 131 -5.61 -11.58 3.73
N PHE A 132 -5.10 -12.50 2.92
CA PHE A 132 -5.87 -13.26 1.93
C PHE A 132 -5.11 -14.49 1.45
N ASP A 133 -5.84 -15.45 0.89
CA ASP A 133 -5.27 -16.68 0.36
C ASP A 133 -5.24 -16.69 -1.17
N VAL A 134 -4.14 -17.19 -1.72
CA VAL A 134 -4.00 -17.49 -3.15
C VAL A 134 -3.55 -18.93 -3.31
N GLY A 135 -4.50 -19.83 -3.55
CA GLY A 135 -4.23 -21.25 -3.57
C GLY A 135 -3.70 -21.72 -2.20
N PRO A 136 -2.51 -22.34 -2.11
CA PRO A 136 -1.96 -22.82 -0.84
C PRO A 136 -1.16 -21.75 -0.07
N VAL A 137 -1.14 -20.50 -0.52
CA VAL A 137 -0.33 -19.44 0.08
C VAL A 137 -1.24 -18.45 0.81
N HIS A 138 -1.02 -18.32 2.11
CA HIS A 138 -1.59 -17.27 2.95
C HIS A 138 -0.68 -16.02 2.91
N ILE A 139 -1.23 -14.87 2.55
CA ILE A 139 -0.49 -13.61 2.39
C ILE A 139 -1.02 -12.59 3.38
N VAL A 140 -0.10 -11.96 4.11
CA VAL A 140 -0.39 -10.87 5.04
C VAL A 140 0.24 -9.58 4.51
N TYR A 141 -0.58 -8.54 4.39
CA TYR A 141 -0.12 -7.16 4.31
C TYR A 141 -0.02 -6.58 5.72
N TYR A 142 1.16 -6.05 6.01
CA TYR A 142 1.55 -5.48 7.29
C TYR A 142 2.01 -4.04 7.05
N SER A 143 1.58 -3.11 7.91
CA SER A 143 2.00 -1.72 7.85
C SER A 143 3.20 -1.45 8.74
N THR A 144 4.26 -0.95 8.13
CA THR A 144 5.41 -0.35 8.81
C THR A 144 5.16 1.07 9.29
N GLU A 145 4.04 1.67 8.87
CA GLU A 145 3.66 3.07 9.16
C GLU A 145 2.70 3.20 10.35
N HIS A 146 2.35 2.08 10.99
CA HIS A 146 1.47 2.03 12.15
C HIS A 146 2.15 1.30 13.30
N ASP A 147 1.67 1.54 14.53
CA ASP A 147 2.25 0.91 15.70
C ASP A 147 2.18 -0.61 15.57
N PHE A 148 3.35 -1.23 15.56
CA PHE A 148 3.51 -2.65 15.34
C PHE A 148 4.17 -3.36 16.53
N ARG A 149 4.39 -2.64 17.62
CA ARG A 149 4.99 -3.18 18.84
C ARG A 149 4.08 -4.24 19.46
N HIS A 150 4.67 -5.06 20.33
CA HIS A 150 3.93 -6.02 21.14
C HIS A 150 2.74 -5.33 21.82
N THR A 151 1.54 -5.89 21.68
CA THR A 151 0.24 -5.35 22.15
C THR A 151 -0.44 -4.28 21.29
N SER A 152 0.16 -3.82 20.18
CA SER A 152 -0.52 -2.90 19.27
C SER A 152 -1.75 -3.57 18.60
N PRO A 153 -2.74 -2.78 18.13
CA PRO A 153 -3.88 -3.35 17.39
C PRO A 153 -3.48 -4.23 16.21
N GLN A 154 -2.45 -3.80 15.46
CA GLN A 154 -1.89 -4.56 14.36
C GLN A 154 -1.23 -5.87 14.83
N TYR A 155 -0.44 -5.84 15.91
CA TYR A 155 0.19 -7.04 16.46
C TYR A 155 -0.85 -8.07 16.92
N VAL A 156 -1.86 -7.63 17.67
CA VAL A 156 -2.94 -8.49 18.16
C VAL A 156 -3.74 -9.09 17.00
N TRP A 157 -4.01 -8.29 15.97
CA TRP A 157 -4.65 -8.78 14.75
C TRP A 157 -3.80 -9.86 14.06
N LEU A 158 -2.50 -9.59 13.86
CA LEU A 158 -1.57 -10.50 13.20
C LEU A 158 -1.47 -11.85 13.93
N GLU A 159 -1.39 -11.85 15.26
CA GLU A 159 -1.37 -13.10 16.02
C GLU A 159 -2.66 -13.93 15.85
N ASN A 160 -3.82 -13.28 15.73
CA ASN A 160 -5.08 -13.98 15.53
C ASN A 160 -5.20 -14.54 14.10
N ASP A 161 -4.77 -13.76 13.11
CA ASP A 161 -4.78 -14.14 11.70
C ASP A 161 -3.88 -15.37 11.45
N LEU A 162 -2.64 -15.35 11.96
CA LEU A 162 -1.68 -16.46 11.81
C LEU A 162 -2.03 -17.75 12.57
N ARG A 163 -3.03 -17.70 13.47
CA ARG A 163 -3.54 -18.88 14.18
C ARG A 163 -4.68 -19.58 13.44
N SER A 164 -5.26 -18.94 12.43
CA SER A 164 -6.40 -19.47 11.65
C SER A 164 -5.96 -20.44 10.56
#